data_AF-A0A261R0P9-F1
#
_entry.id   AF-A0A261R0P9-F1
#
_cell.length_a   1.000
_cell.length_b   1.000
_cell.length_c   1.000
_cell.angle_alpha   90.00
_cell.angle_beta   90.00
_cell.angle_gamma   90.00
#
_symmetry.space_group_name_H-M   'P 1'
#
loop_
_entity.id
_entity.type
_entity.pdbx_description
1 polymer ?
#
loop_
_entity_poly.entity_id
_entity_poly.type
_entity_poly.pdbx_seq_one_letter_code
_entity_poly.pdbx_strand_id
1 'polypeptide(L)'
;MGEDNGILAHVGGGYHAAAIQKLPPAAEAEERSYDVVIEAGHAGWVRIYFQRMRARHHKHSHWFWQAYRAEPVNPPDDELAPQ
;
A
#
# COMPACT_ATOMS: atom_id res chain seq x y z
N MET A 1 13.59 -17.44 4.54
CA MET A 1 13.66 -16.47 5.66
C MET A 1 12.36 -15.70 5.58
N GLY A 2 11.52 -15.79 6.61
CA GLY A 2 10.14 -15.31 6.58
C GLY A 2 10.10 -13.81 6.35
N GLU A 3 9.50 -13.40 5.23
CA GLU A 3 9.15 -12.01 5.00
C GLU A 3 7.89 -11.75 5.83
N ASP A 4 8.04 -11.02 6.93
CA ASP A 4 6.94 -10.43 7.69
C ASP A 4 6.19 -9.41 6.81
N ASN A 5 5.51 -9.89 5.77
CA ASN A 5 4.60 -9.13 4.92
C ASN A 5 3.31 -8.74 5.70
N GLY A 6 3.26 -9.03 7.00
CA GLY A 6 2.13 -8.74 7.88
C GLY A 6 0.84 -9.39 7.36
N ILE A 7 -0.22 -8.59 7.25
CA ILE A 7 -1.51 -9.05 6.72
C ILE A 7 -1.63 -8.87 5.21
N LEU A 8 -0.55 -8.58 4.48
CA LEU A 8 -0.59 -8.35 3.04
C LEU A 8 -1.18 -9.55 2.28
N ALA A 9 -0.89 -10.78 2.74
CA ALA A 9 -1.47 -12.01 2.22
C ALA A 9 -2.99 -12.13 2.49
N HIS A 10 -3.50 -11.46 3.52
CA HIS A 10 -4.92 -11.39 3.87
C HIS A 10 -5.63 -10.22 3.20
N VAL A 11 -4.89 -9.21 2.71
CA VAL A 11 -5.44 -8.12 1.91
C VAL A 11 -5.71 -8.66 0.50
N GLY A 12 -6.98 -8.95 0.21
CA GLY A 12 -7.40 -9.39 -1.11
C GLY A 12 -6.95 -8.44 -2.23
N GLY A 13 -6.59 -8.97 -3.40
CA GLY A 13 -6.04 -8.19 -4.52
C GLY A 13 -6.92 -7.01 -4.99
N GLY A 14 -8.23 -7.08 -4.78
CA GLY A 14 -9.14 -5.96 -5.07
C GLY A 14 -8.88 -4.72 -4.19
N TYR A 15 -8.52 -4.93 -2.92
CA TYR A 15 -8.17 -3.85 -2.00
C TYR A 15 -6.81 -3.22 -2.35
N HIS A 16 -5.86 -4.02 -2.83
CA HIS A 16 -4.62 -3.52 -3.43
C HIS A 16 -4.89 -2.59 -4.61
N ALA A 17 -5.76 -3.00 -5.54
CA ALA A 17 -6.12 -2.17 -6.69
C ALA A 17 -6.82 -0.87 -6.26
N ALA A 18 -7.68 -0.92 -5.24
CA ALA A 18 -8.31 0.27 -4.67
C ALA A 18 -7.30 1.23 -4.00
N ALA A 19 -6.31 0.70 -3.29
CA ALA A 19 -5.24 1.51 -2.69
C ALA A 19 -4.35 2.16 -3.75
N ILE A 20 -3.97 1.43 -4.79
CA ILE A 20 -3.17 1.95 -5.91
C ILE A 20 -3.89 3.09 -6.63
N GLN A 21 -5.22 3.05 -6.75
CA GLN A 21 -6.00 4.14 -7.35
C GLN A 21 -5.98 5.44 -6.51
N LYS A 22 -5.67 5.37 -5.21
CA LYS A 22 -5.52 6.55 -4.35
C LYS A 22 -4.12 7.17 -4.45
N LEU A 23 -3.15 6.45 -5.01
CA LEU A 23 -1.79 6.94 -5.18
C LEU A 23 -1.67 7.70 -6.50
N PRO A 24 -0.76 8.71 -6.56
CA PRO A 24 -0.38 9.28 -7.84
C PRO A 24 0.21 8.19 -8.76
N PRO A 25 0.14 8.37 -10.08
CA PRO A 25 0.71 7.42 -11.03
C PRO A 25 2.20 7.22 -10.72
N ALA A 26 2.63 5.96 -10.63
CA ALA A 26 4.00 5.60 -10.25
C ALA A 26 5.07 6.24 -11.15
N ALA A 27 4.72 6.62 -12.38
CA ALA A 27 5.62 7.32 -13.30
C ALA A 27 5.98 8.74 -12.82
N GLU A 28 5.06 9.42 -12.14
CA GLU A 28 5.20 10.83 -11.70
C GLU A 28 5.47 10.95 -10.19
N ALA A 29 5.26 9.87 -9.45
CA ALA A 29 5.48 9.85 -8.01
C ALA A 29 6.97 9.94 -7.65
N GLU A 30 7.24 10.54 -6.48
CA GLU A 30 8.59 10.63 -5.94
C GLU A 30 9.12 9.22 -5.61
N GLU A 31 10.46 9.08 -5.60
CA GLU A 31 11.11 7.84 -5.22
C GLU A 31 11.12 7.69 -3.68
N ARG A 32 9.92 7.58 -3.10
CA ARG A 32 9.66 7.51 -1.67
C ARG A 32 8.71 6.36 -1.35
N SER A 33 8.69 5.97 -0.07
CA SER A 33 7.71 5.02 0.47
C SER A 33 6.36 5.72 0.58
N TYR A 34 5.30 5.12 0.03
CA TYR A 34 3.94 5.62 0.16
C TYR A 34 3.11 4.65 0.98
N ASP A 35 2.45 5.13 2.03
CA ASP A 35 1.46 4.35 2.75
C ASP A 35 0.04 4.79 2.39
N VAL A 36 -0.85 3.82 2.22
CA VAL A 36 -2.28 4.07 2.00
C VAL A 36 -3.05 3.29 3.03
N VAL A 37 -3.90 3.99 3.77
CA VAL A 37 -4.86 3.37 4.66
C VAL A 37 -6.17 3.13 3.90
N ILE A 38 -6.63 1.88 3.90
CA ILE A 38 -7.88 1.46 3.30
C ILE A 38 -8.69 0.62 4.28
N GLU A 39 -10.01 0.65 4.14
CA GLU A 39 -10.89 -0.28 4.82
C GLU A 39 -10.98 -1.57 4.00
N ALA A 40 -10.31 -2.61 4.47
CA ALA A 40 -10.28 -3.93 3.86
C ALA A 40 -11.44 -4.81 4.35
N GLY A 41 -12.65 -4.25 4.51
CA GLY A 41 -13.90 -4.93 4.88
C GLY A 41 -13.76 -6.01 5.96
N HIS A 42 -13.46 -7.23 5.52
CA HIS A 42 -13.21 -8.39 6.39
C HIS A 42 -12.01 -8.26 7.34
N ALA A 43 -10.98 -7.49 6.99
CA ALA A 43 -9.77 -7.29 7.80
C ALA A 43 -9.77 -5.97 8.59
N GLY A 44 -10.82 -5.14 8.47
CA GLY A 44 -10.87 -3.81 9.07
C GLY A 44 -9.99 -2.78 8.35
N TRP A 45 -9.51 -1.78 9.07
CA TRP A 45 -8.63 -0.75 8.52
C TRP A 45 -7.20 -1.31 8.39
N VAL A 46 -6.60 -1.11 7.22
CA VAL A 46 -5.28 -1.66 6.90
C VAL A 46 -4.45 -0.58 6.25
N ARG A 47 -3.23 -0.41 6.75
CA ARG A 47 -2.21 0.46 6.15
C ARG A 47 -1.30 -0.39 5.28
N ILE A 48 -1.32 -0.15 3.98
CA ILE A 48 -0.47 -0.82 3.00
C ILE A 48 0.66 0.11 2.60
N TYR A 49 1.89 -0.37 2.70
CA TYR A 49 3.08 0.32 2.25
C TYR A 49 3.45 -0.12 0.84
N PHE A 50 3.58 0.88 -0.02
CA PHE A 50 3.98 0.76 -1.41
C PHE A 50 5.35 1.39 -1.61
N GLN A 51 6.17 0.69 -2.39
CA GLN A 51 7.40 1.24 -2.94
C GLN A 51 7.27 1.35 -4.45
N ARG A 52 7.83 2.42 -5.00
CA ARG A 52 7.93 2.58 -6.45
C ARG A 52 8.98 1.63 -6.99
N MET A 53 8.57 0.74 -7.88
CA MET A 53 9.48 -0.17 -8.59
C MET A 53 9.50 0.10 -10.09
N ARG A 54 10.67 -0.10 -10.69
CA ARG A 54 10.85 -0.05 -12.14
C ARG A 54 10.92 -1.45 -12.71
N ALA A 55 9.89 -1.86 -13.44
CA ALA A 55 9.96 -3.05 -14.28
C ALA A 55 10.55 -2.66 -15.64
N ARG A 56 11.74 -3.20 -15.96
CA ARG A 56 12.29 -3.11 -17.30
C ARG A 56 11.98 -4.41 -18.04
N HIS A 57 11.19 -4.32 -19.10
CA HIS A 57 10.94 -5.44 -20.00
C HIS A 57 11.42 -5.07 -21.42
N HIS A 58 12.53 -5.69 -21.82
CA HIS A 58 13.18 -5.47 -23.12
C HIS A 58 13.45 -3.97 -23.40
N LYS A 59 12.66 -3.35 -24.28
CA LYS A 59 12.80 -1.94 -24.72
C LYS A 59 11.94 -0.97 -23.91
N HIS A 60 11.02 -1.46 -23.08
CA HIS A 60 10.08 -0.64 -22.30
C HIS A 60 10.41 -0.71 -20.81
N SER A 61 10.30 0.43 -20.13
CA SER A 61 10.37 0.51 -18.67
C SER A 61 9.05 1.08 -18.17
N HIS A 62 8.37 0.37 -17.27
CA HIS A 62 7.16 0.84 -16.63
C HIS A 62 7.39 0.93 -15.13
N TRP A 63 6.92 2.03 -14.54
CA TRP A 63 6.90 2.22 -13.11
C TRP A 63 5.60 1.65 -12.57
N PHE A 64 5.69 0.89 -11.49
CA PHE A 64 4.52 0.32 -10.82
C PHE A 64 4.72 0.38 -9.31
N TRP A 65 3.60 0.40 -8.59
CA TRP A 65 3.59 0.31 -7.16
C TRP A 65 3.70 -1.15 -6.74
N GLN A 66 4.74 -1.48 -5.99
CA GLN A 66 4.85 -2.78 -5.34
C GLN A 66 4.48 -2.61 -3.86
N ALA A 67 3.40 -3.29 -3.44
CA ALA A 67 3.11 -3.43 -2.03
C ALA A 67 4.11 -4.41 -1.41
N TYR A 68 4.83 -3.98 -0.38
CA TYR A 68 5.82 -4.83 0.29
C TYR A 68 5.45 -5.14 1.75
N ARG A 69 4.51 -4.39 2.34
CA ARG A 69 4.09 -4.59 3.73
C ARG A 69 2.66 -4.10 3.92
N ALA A 70 1.87 -4.82 4.71
CA ALA A 70 0.59 -4.32 5.19
C ALA A 70 0.41 -4.60 6.67
N GLU A 71 -0.07 -3.58 7.38
CA GLU A 71 -0.31 -3.64 8.83
C GLU A 71 -1.79 -3.33 9.11
N PRO A 72 -2.47 -4.12 9.96
CA PRO A 72 -3.78 -3.72 10.46
C PRO A 72 -3.58 -2.45 11.29
N VAL A 73 -4.41 -1.45 11.02
CA VAL A 73 -4.45 -0.23 11.81
C VAL A 73 -5.83 -0.11 12.41
N ASN A 74 -5.93 0.48 13.59
CA ASN A 74 -7.21 1.02 14.01
C ASN A 74 -7.55 2.18 13.05
N PRO A 75 -8.83 2.45 12.70
CA PRO A 75 -9.19 3.71 12.06
C PRO A 75 -8.52 4.88 12.80
N PRO A 76 -8.17 5.97 12.11
CA PRO A 76 -7.48 7.09 12.74
C PRO A 76 -8.27 7.55 13.96
N ASP A 77 -7.69 7.26 15.12
CA ASP A 77 -8.02 7.82 16.43
C ASP A 77 -7.58 9.29 16.42
N ASP A 78 -8.18 10.12 15.56
CA ASP A 78 -7.92 11.57 15.49
C ASP A 78 -9.05 12.38 16.18
N GLU A 79 -9.87 11.74 17.02
CA GLU A 79 -10.88 12.42 17.87
C GLU A 79 -10.57 12.34 19.37
N LEU A 80 -9.53 11.62 19.84
CA LEU A 80 -9.31 11.40 21.28
C LEU A 80 -7.86 11.56 21.77
N ALA A 81 -7.16 12.60 21.28
CA ALA A 81 -6.11 13.21 22.09
C ALA A 81 -6.70 14.42 22.85
N PRO A 82 -6.97 14.33 24.16
CA PRO A 82 -7.17 15.53 24.97
C PRO A 82 -5.84 16.30 25.04
N GLN A 83 -5.85 17.59 24.72
CA GLN A 83 -4.83 18.53 25.20
C GLN A 83 -5.31 19.19 26.49
#